data_AF-A0A2S7ZMA3-F1
#
_entry.id   AF-A0A2S7ZMA3-F1
#
_cell.length_a   1.000
_cell.length_b   1.000
_cell.length_c   1.000
_cell.angle_alpha   90.00
_cell.angle_beta   90.00
_cell.angle_gamma   90.00
#
_symmetry.space_group_name_H-M   'P 1'
#
loop_
_entity.id
_entity.type
_entity.pdbx_description
1 polymer ?
#
loop_
_entity_poly.entity_id
_entity_poly.type
_entity_poly.pdbx_seq_one_letter_code
_entity_poly.pdbx_strand_id
1 'polypeptide(L)'
;MRENKRSQKFAIAALAALAALGMSVVPASAAAPVQAGTNNTLTGTFDSVAFGMDNTVSAADHTFRDRVNDNEPDTATRVNNTYASGSVAIGTGNTASGDTALVIGNKSKATLNDATAIGHSAEATRVGTVAIGARAIAGEFVANPNVITDPQVTALYTPRQDGADRAVAVGYETRAVGYKSNAIGSSAWALDNHSTAIGSSAKAIKDHSQAYGAGAEATAVRANAFGSDSMAKAEFSMAMGDHAEATHTNSVALGHEAVTSAATAETSATVAGHTYTGFAGVGSAANGSVSFAKDSNSARQLKNVAAGQISATSTDAVNGSQLYSVANELQTQINNSTPGAINNNITNLTNRVGNVEQRVNKVGAGSAALAALHPLDFNPDDKWTIAAGYGHYHNANAGALGAYYRPNEDTMFSVGGTIGTGETQLNAGVSIRLGKRSPESRSRVAMGREIAELNARLQDIENKYNNLLQILNPHAIDPSKTAEFPDVPRNHWAYQYISQLAGNGILVGYPDGTFKGDATMTRYEFATMLYRALQNGAPIDDNMRRAMDEFGPELQNIRLNHFRIDRIAGADNDRHKTERVRVNNEPENQRDVYGSRIYQ
;
A
#
# COMPACT_ATOMS: atom_id res chain seq x y z
N MET A 1 64.07 80.36 -13.73
CA MET A 1 65.32 80.94 -13.16
C MET A 1 65.54 82.44 -13.43
N ARG A 2 65.11 83.02 -14.56
CA ARG A 2 65.25 84.49 -14.81
C ARG A 2 64.21 85.37 -14.09
N GLU A 3 63.03 84.87 -13.77
CA GLU A 3 61.99 85.63 -13.04
C GLU A 3 62.27 85.74 -11.53
N ASN A 4 62.81 84.69 -10.89
CA ASN A 4 63.12 84.71 -9.46
C ASN A 4 64.21 85.75 -9.08
N LYS A 5 65.13 86.06 -10.01
CA LYS A 5 66.16 87.09 -9.80
C LYS A 5 65.62 88.53 -9.90
N ARG A 6 64.47 88.76 -10.54
CA ARG A 6 63.83 90.10 -10.57
C ARG A 6 63.03 90.37 -9.29
N SER A 7 62.37 89.35 -8.74
CA SER A 7 61.62 89.45 -7.47
C SER A 7 62.54 89.75 -6.28
N GLN A 8 63.67 89.06 -6.14
CA GLN A 8 64.63 89.32 -5.05
C GLN A 8 65.27 90.72 -5.14
N LYS A 9 65.56 91.21 -6.34
CA LYS A 9 66.10 92.56 -6.53
C LYS A 9 65.08 93.65 -6.22
N PHE A 10 63.80 93.41 -6.51
CA PHE A 10 62.71 94.33 -6.14
C PHE A 10 62.48 94.37 -4.63
N ALA A 11 62.52 93.21 -3.95
CA ALA A 11 62.40 93.12 -2.50
C ALA A 11 63.56 93.82 -1.78
N ILE A 12 64.80 93.64 -2.26
CA ILE A 12 65.98 94.33 -1.71
C ILE A 12 65.93 95.84 -1.97
N ALA A 13 65.47 96.27 -3.15
CA ALA A 13 65.30 97.69 -3.46
C ALA A 13 64.20 98.34 -2.62
N ALA A 14 63.09 97.63 -2.34
CA ALA A 14 62.03 98.10 -1.46
C ALA A 14 62.51 98.20 0.01
N LEU A 15 63.29 97.23 0.49
CA LEU A 15 63.88 97.26 1.84
C LEU A 15 64.87 98.43 2.00
N ALA A 16 65.69 98.68 0.97
CA ALA A 16 66.65 99.79 0.96
C ALA A 16 65.96 101.16 0.89
N ALA A 17 64.84 101.27 0.16
CA ALA A 17 64.05 102.50 0.08
C ALA A 17 63.33 102.82 1.41
N LEU A 18 62.82 101.82 2.13
CA LEU A 18 62.22 102.02 3.46
C LEU A 18 63.27 102.43 4.50
N ALA A 19 64.47 101.82 4.46
CA ALA A 19 65.58 102.19 5.35
C ALA A 19 66.10 103.62 5.10
N ALA A 20 66.12 104.08 3.84
CA ALA A 20 66.53 105.45 3.47
C ALA A 20 65.52 106.54 3.91
N LEU A 21 64.26 106.17 4.14
CA LEU A 21 63.22 107.07 4.65
C LEU A 21 63.15 107.12 6.18
N GLY A 22 64.10 106.49 6.89
CA GLY A 22 64.09 106.41 8.35
C GLY A 22 62.93 105.58 8.92
N MET A 23 62.21 104.85 8.08
CA MET A 23 61.13 103.97 8.50
C MET A 23 61.74 102.66 8.99
N SER A 24 61.64 102.40 10.28
CA SER A 24 61.89 101.08 10.85
C SER A 24 60.91 100.09 10.20
N VAL A 25 61.43 99.16 9.39
CA VAL A 25 60.67 97.99 8.99
C VAL A 25 60.60 97.09 10.22
N VAL A 26 59.57 97.28 11.03
CA VAL A 26 59.20 96.27 12.03
C VAL A 26 58.72 95.07 11.22
N PRO A 27 59.40 93.91 11.23
CA PRO A 27 58.86 92.72 10.60
C PRO A 27 57.47 92.49 11.20
N ALA A 28 56.49 92.14 10.38
CA ALA A 28 55.14 91.81 10.85
C ALA A 28 55.29 90.89 12.07
N SER A 29 54.87 91.37 13.24
CA SER A 29 55.08 90.64 14.49
C SER A 29 54.31 89.33 14.38
N ALA A 30 55.01 88.22 14.15
CA ALA A 30 54.49 86.93 14.55
C ALA A 30 54.06 87.08 16.02
N ALA A 31 52.84 86.69 16.38
CA ALA A 31 52.38 86.94 17.73
C ALA A 31 53.35 86.22 18.67
N ALA A 32 53.84 86.96 19.67
CA ALA A 32 54.83 86.42 20.59
C ALA A 32 54.23 85.17 21.26
N PRO A 33 55.03 84.09 21.41
CA PRO A 33 54.55 82.90 22.08
C PRO A 33 54.06 83.23 23.50
N VAL A 34 52.97 82.59 23.92
CA VAL A 34 52.41 82.77 25.26
C VAL A 34 53.00 81.72 26.19
N GLN A 35 53.71 82.18 27.22
CA GLN A 35 54.28 81.31 28.24
C GLN A 35 53.80 81.74 29.63
N ALA A 36 53.23 80.80 30.39
CA ALA A 36 52.82 81.00 31.77
C ALA A 36 53.21 79.81 32.64
N GLY A 37 53.74 80.07 33.83
CA GLY A 37 54.29 79.05 34.75
C GLY A 37 55.83 78.96 34.69
N THR A 38 56.39 77.83 35.11
CA THR A 38 57.84 77.68 35.39
C THR A 38 58.55 76.76 34.39
N ASN A 39 59.77 77.10 33.97
CA ASN A 39 60.63 76.24 33.14
C ASN A 39 60.03 75.75 31.81
N ASN A 40 59.04 76.43 31.24
CA ASN A 40 58.59 76.09 29.89
C ASN A 40 59.64 76.54 28.86
N THR A 41 59.84 75.72 27.83
CA THR A 41 60.82 75.93 26.76
C THR A 41 60.09 76.06 25.44
N LEU A 42 60.15 77.23 24.80
CA LEU A 42 59.57 77.47 23.48
C LEU A 42 60.70 77.82 22.50
N THR A 43 61.00 76.94 21.55
CA THR A 43 62.14 77.08 20.64
C THR A 43 61.69 77.07 19.18
N GLY A 44 61.97 78.15 18.45
CA GLY A 44 61.66 78.26 17.02
C GLY A 44 60.15 78.20 16.72
N THR A 45 59.33 78.77 17.60
CA THR A 45 57.86 78.67 17.55
C THR A 45 57.21 80.01 17.19
N PHE A 46 55.98 79.96 16.68
CA PHE A 46 55.15 81.11 16.35
C PHE A 46 53.74 80.88 16.90
N ASP A 47 53.09 81.87 17.49
CA ASP A 47 51.71 81.79 17.99
C ASP A 47 51.46 80.60 18.96
N SER A 48 52.51 80.05 19.57
CA SER A 48 52.45 78.86 20.42
C SER A 48 52.12 79.20 21.87
N VAL A 49 51.51 78.26 22.59
CA VAL A 49 51.12 78.42 24.00
C VAL A 49 51.77 77.35 24.87
N ALA A 50 52.40 77.74 25.97
CA ALA A 50 52.80 76.84 27.04
C ALA A 50 52.29 77.33 28.39
N PHE A 51 51.53 76.49 29.09
CA PHE A 51 50.98 76.78 30.41
C PHE A 51 51.34 75.68 31.42
N GLY A 52 51.94 76.05 32.54
CA GLY A 52 52.31 75.13 33.63
C GLY A 52 53.82 74.98 33.80
N MET A 53 54.29 73.76 34.05
CA MET A 53 55.68 73.49 34.44
C MET A 53 56.41 72.57 33.45
N ASP A 54 57.66 72.86 33.13
CA ASP A 54 58.55 72.00 32.33
C ASP A 54 57.97 71.57 30.97
N ASN A 55 57.08 72.37 30.38
CA ASN A 55 56.53 72.05 29.05
C ASN A 55 57.51 72.49 27.96
N THR A 56 57.61 71.70 26.90
CA THR A 56 58.41 72.01 25.71
C THR A 56 57.49 72.19 24.51
N VAL A 57 57.61 73.32 23.82
CA VAL A 57 57.03 73.54 22.49
C VAL A 57 58.15 73.84 21.51
N SER A 58 58.26 73.05 20.44
CA SER A 58 59.38 73.15 19.49
C SER A 58 58.97 72.73 18.09
N ALA A 59 59.66 73.23 17.06
CA ALA A 59 59.49 72.68 15.72
C ALA A 59 59.84 71.18 15.71
N ALA A 60 59.11 70.37 14.96
CA ALA A 60 59.54 69.01 14.67
C ALA A 60 60.72 69.03 13.67
N ASP A 61 61.50 67.96 13.62
CA ASP A 61 62.61 67.82 12.66
C ASP A 61 62.11 67.49 11.24
N HIS A 62 60.89 66.95 11.12
CA HIS A 62 60.23 66.61 9.87
C HIS A 62 58.71 66.54 10.03
N THR A 63 58.00 66.36 8.92
CA THR A 63 56.60 65.93 8.83
C THR A 63 56.45 64.92 7.70
N PHE A 64 55.21 64.45 7.50
CA PHE A 64 54.85 63.58 6.38
C PHE A 64 53.74 64.24 5.57
N ARG A 65 53.90 64.29 4.24
CA ARG A 65 52.79 64.63 3.35
C ARG A 65 51.78 63.48 3.30
N ASP A 66 50.59 63.80 2.81
CA ASP A 66 49.59 62.78 2.47
C ASP A 66 50.18 61.72 1.52
N ARG A 67 49.92 60.46 1.88
CA ARG A 67 50.24 59.31 1.02
C ARG A 67 49.35 59.32 -0.21
N VAL A 68 49.94 59.00 -1.37
CA VAL A 68 49.19 58.80 -2.62
C VAL A 68 48.58 57.39 -2.69
N ASN A 69 49.23 56.42 -2.05
CA ASN A 69 48.72 55.06 -1.86
C ASN A 69 49.11 54.55 -0.47
N ASP A 70 48.34 53.61 0.08
CA ASP A 70 48.47 53.21 1.49
C ASP A 70 49.82 52.56 1.82
N ASN A 71 50.51 51.99 0.84
CA ASN A 71 51.80 51.31 1.00
C ASN A 71 53.02 52.19 0.70
N GLU A 72 52.84 53.51 0.63
CA GLU A 72 53.93 54.45 0.36
C GLU A 72 54.87 54.53 1.58
N PRO A 73 56.18 54.24 1.42
CA PRO A 73 57.12 54.23 2.54
C PRO A 73 57.34 55.64 3.10
N ASP A 74 57.62 55.72 4.41
CA ASP A 74 57.84 57.00 5.10
C ASP A 74 58.99 57.82 4.51
N THR A 75 59.99 57.18 3.90
CA THR A 75 61.08 57.87 3.19
C THR A 75 60.61 58.65 1.96
N ALA A 76 59.50 58.23 1.34
CA ALA A 76 58.91 58.91 0.18
C ALA A 76 57.97 60.05 0.57
N THR A 77 57.41 60.01 1.79
CA THR A 77 56.49 61.04 2.30
C THR A 77 57.14 62.04 3.25
N ARG A 78 58.36 61.78 3.75
CA ARG A 78 59.07 62.68 4.66
C ARG A 78 59.34 64.05 4.02
N VAL A 79 58.97 65.10 4.72
CA VAL A 79 59.23 66.50 4.36
C VAL A 79 60.03 67.14 5.49
N ASN A 80 61.13 67.81 5.15
CA ASN A 80 61.96 68.55 6.11
C ASN A 80 61.44 70.00 6.25
N ASN A 81 61.58 70.57 7.45
CA ASN A 81 61.14 71.93 7.85
C ASN A 81 59.66 72.06 8.21
N THR A 82 59.33 71.73 9.46
CA THR A 82 58.09 72.15 10.13
C THR A 82 58.33 73.32 11.04
N TYR A 83 57.29 74.07 11.39
CA TYR A 83 57.35 75.04 12.47
C TYR A 83 56.65 74.47 13.70
N ALA A 84 56.64 75.20 14.80
CA ALA A 84 55.72 74.93 15.92
C ALA A 84 54.66 76.02 15.96
N SER A 85 54.01 76.24 14.81
CA SER A 85 53.04 77.30 14.66
C SER A 85 51.72 76.91 15.33
N GLY A 86 51.23 77.72 16.28
CA GLY A 86 49.94 77.50 16.93
C GLY A 86 49.87 76.29 17.87
N SER A 87 51.02 75.69 18.20
CA SER A 87 51.07 74.50 19.06
C SER A 87 50.89 74.87 20.53
N VAL A 88 50.21 74.00 21.28
CA VAL A 88 49.75 74.25 22.64
C VAL A 88 50.19 73.11 23.56
N ALA A 89 50.84 73.45 24.68
CA ALA A 89 51.19 72.52 25.75
C ALA A 89 50.69 73.04 27.10
N ILE A 90 49.83 72.27 27.78
CA ILE A 90 49.21 72.65 29.05
C ILE A 90 49.41 71.55 30.10
N GLY A 91 49.99 71.90 31.25
CA GLY A 91 50.19 71.01 32.38
C GLY A 91 51.66 70.87 32.79
N THR A 92 52.15 69.65 32.99
CA THR A 92 53.51 69.41 33.52
C THR A 92 54.31 68.45 32.66
N GLY A 93 55.50 68.86 32.22
CA GLY A 93 56.45 67.98 31.53
C GLY A 93 55.99 67.54 30.14
N ASN A 94 55.11 68.29 29.49
CA ASN A 94 54.57 67.91 28.18
C ASN A 94 55.50 68.34 27.04
N THR A 95 55.44 67.64 25.90
CA THR A 95 56.19 67.99 24.69
C THR A 95 55.25 68.12 23.49
N ALA A 96 55.03 69.34 23.00
CA ALA A 96 54.31 69.62 21.76
C ALA A 96 55.31 69.98 20.66
N SER A 97 55.46 69.15 19.64
CA SER A 97 56.35 69.39 18.52
C SER A 97 55.64 69.29 17.17
N GLY A 98 56.04 70.13 16.23
CA GLY A 98 55.35 70.28 14.94
C GLY A 98 54.27 71.36 14.97
N ASP A 99 53.64 71.59 13.83
CA ASP A 99 52.62 72.62 13.63
C ASP A 99 51.27 72.17 14.23
N THR A 100 50.53 73.11 14.84
CA THR A 100 49.17 72.90 15.37
C THR A 100 49.02 71.71 16.33
N ALA A 101 50.11 71.29 16.98
CA ALA A 101 50.11 70.18 17.92
C ALA A 101 49.48 70.60 19.26
N LEU A 102 48.65 69.73 19.85
CA LEU A 102 47.97 69.98 21.11
C LEU A 102 48.36 68.94 22.15
N VAL A 103 48.84 69.41 23.31
CA VAL A 103 49.16 68.54 24.44
C VAL A 103 48.57 69.08 25.73
N ILE A 104 47.81 68.25 26.44
CA ILE A 104 47.23 68.59 27.74
C ILE A 104 47.44 67.44 28.72
N GLY A 105 48.08 67.71 29.87
CA GLY A 105 48.20 66.76 30.97
C GLY A 105 49.57 66.68 31.61
N ASN A 106 50.07 65.47 31.89
CA ASN A 106 51.34 65.25 32.58
C ASN A 106 52.22 64.28 31.79
N LYS A 107 53.43 64.71 31.42
CA LYS A 107 54.40 63.90 30.65
C LYS A 107 53.87 63.38 29.30
N SER A 108 52.92 64.09 28.70
CA SER A 108 52.32 63.71 27.41
C SER A 108 53.10 64.32 26.24
N LYS A 109 53.00 63.70 25.06
CA LYS A 109 53.78 64.06 23.88
C LYS A 109 52.90 64.08 22.64
N ALA A 110 52.93 65.18 21.90
CA ALA A 110 52.47 65.24 20.51
C ALA A 110 53.64 65.72 19.67
N THR A 111 54.23 64.89 18.81
CA THR A 111 55.59 65.18 18.27
C THR A 111 55.63 65.58 16.79
N LEU A 112 54.50 65.53 16.10
CA LEU A 112 54.37 65.88 14.68
C LEU A 112 53.11 66.74 14.43
N ASN A 113 52.98 67.25 13.21
CA ASN A 113 51.91 68.17 12.83
C ASN A 113 50.51 67.62 13.11
N ASP A 114 49.61 68.49 13.57
CA ASP A 114 48.20 68.19 13.89
C ASP A 114 48.00 67.05 14.93
N ALA A 115 49.07 66.66 15.65
CA ALA A 115 48.99 65.63 16.66
C ALA A 115 48.33 66.17 17.94
N THR A 116 47.47 65.36 18.55
CA THR A 116 46.76 65.70 19.79
C THR A 116 47.02 64.64 20.85
N ALA A 117 47.58 65.03 22.00
CA ALA A 117 47.82 64.14 23.14
C ALA A 117 47.20 64.70 24.43
N ILE A 118 46.21 64.03 24.99
CA ILE A 118 45.51 64.47 26.20
C ILE A 118 45.51 63.36 27.24
N GLY A 119 46.11 63.60 28.41
CA GLY A 119 46.15 62.64 29.52
C GLY A 119 47.47 62.63 30.28
N HIS A 120 47.68 61.63 31.14
CA HIS A 120 48.97 61.36 31.75
C HIS A 120 49.76 60.38 30.89
N SER A 121 50.93 60.79 30.41
CA SER A 121 51.80 59.99 29.52
C SER A 121 51.10 59.53 28.23
N ALA A 122 50.20 60.35 27.67
CA ALA A 122 49.61 60.10 26.36
C ALA A 122 50.61 60.46 25.26
N GLU A 123 50.74 59.64 24.22
CA GLU A 123 51.72 59.83 23.16
C GLU A 123 51.05 59.80 21.78
N ALA A 124 51.05 60.93 21.08
CA ALA A 124 50.60 61.10 19.70
C ALA A 124 51.81 61.44 18.82
N THR A 125 52.47 60.42 18.28
CA THR A 125 53.84 60.58 17.75
C THR A 125 53.93 60.83 16.25
N ARG A 126 52.78 60.91 15.56
CA ARG A 126 52.70 61.05 14.10
C ARG A 126 51.70 62.09 13.61
N VAL A 127 51.77 62.39 12.31
CA VAL A 127 50.93 63.43 11.69
C VAL A 127 49.45 63.12 11.87
N GLY A 128 48.70 64.09 12.39
CA GLY A 128 47.26 64.00 12.60
C GLY A 128 46.81 62.90 13.57
N THR A 129 47.73 62.39 14.42
CA THR A 129 47.37 61.36 15.40
C THR A 129 46.67 61.94 16.62
N VAL A 130 45.78 61.15 17.22
CA VAL A 130 45.01 61.55 18.40
C VAL A 130 45.19 60.50 19.48
N ALA A 131 45.80 60.86 20.60
CA ALA A 131 45.94 60.02 21.79
C ALA A 131 45.24 60.68 22.98
N ILE A 132 44.14 60.10 23.45
CA ILE A 132 43.34 60.64 24.56
C ILE A 132 43.16 59.57 25.63
N GLY A 133 43.69 59.80 26.82
CA GLY A 133 43.64 58.86 27.95
C GLY A 133 45.02 58.66 28.58
N ALA A 134 45.05 58.19 29.82
CA ALA A 134 46.32 57.91 30.48
C ALA A 134 47.03 56.74 29.77
N ARG A 135 48.27 56.99 29.32
CA ARG A 135 49.09 56.04 28.56
C ARG A 135 48.45 55.58 27.24
N ALA A 136 47.57 56.40 26.66
CA ALA A 136 47.09 56.20 25.29
C ALA A 136 48.24 56.47 24.31
N ILE A 137 48.42 55.60 23.32
CA ILE A 137 49.48 55.70 22.33
C ILE A 137 48.87 55.66 20.93
N ALA A 138 49.01 56.76 20.20
CA ALA A 138 48.71 56.84 18.78
C ALA A 138 49.98 57.19 18.01
N GLY A 139 50.20 56.49 16.88
CA GLY A 139 51.30 56.85 16.00
C GLY A 139 52.63 56.17 16.27
N GLU A 140 52.73 55.25 17.24
CA GLU A 140 54.00 54.59 17.59
C GLU A 140 54.69 54.04 16.33
N PHE A 141 55.89 54.54 16.04
CA PHE A 141 56.66 54.19 14.85
C PHE A 141 57.32 52.82 15.02
N VAL A 142 56.67 51.77 14.52
CA VAL A 142 57.22 50.41 14.49
C VAL A 142 58.08 50.21 13.22
N ALA A 143 59.17 50.98 13.09
CA ALA A 143 60.16 50.78 12.04
C ALA A 143 61.60 51.10 12.47
N ASN A 144 61.92 50.91 13.76
CA ASN A 144 63.30 50.79 14.23
C ASN A 144 63.52 49.38 14.82
N PRO A 145 64.34 48.50 14.21
CA PRO A 145 64.68 47.19 14.78
C PRO A 145 65.42 47.27 16.13
N ASN A 146 65.80 48.46 16.60
CA ASN A 146 66.40 48.70 17.94
C ASN A 146 65.43 49.33 18.97
N VAL A 147 64.15 49.55 18.66
CA VAL A 147 63.17 50.10 19.62
C VAL A 147 61.98 49.14 19.71
N ILE A 148 62.26 47.95 20.21
CA ILE A 148 61.25 47.00 20.64
C ILE A 148 61.47 46.81 22.14
N THR A 149 60.77 47.60 22.96
CA THR A 149 60.82 47.43 24.42
C THR A 149 59.54 46.80 24.99
N ASP A 150 58.47 46.64 24.19
CA ASP A 150 57.27 45.90 24.59
C ASP A 150 57.23 44.51 23.92
N PRO A 151 57.54 43.43 24.67
CA PRO A 151 57.51 42.05 24.16
C PRO A 151 56.13 41.60 23.65
N GLN A 152 55.04 42.24 24.11
CA GLN A 152 53.69 41.88 23.70
C GLN A 152 53.38 42.30 22.26
N VAL A 153 54.05 43.35 21.78
CA VAL A 153 53.86 43.90 20.44
C VAL A 153 54.74 43.14 19.45
N THR A 154 55.99 42.82 19.79
CA THR A 154 56.96 42.16 18.89
C THR A 154 56.48 40.88 18.21
N ALA A 155 55.75 40.04 18.95
CA ALA A 155 55.39 38.70 18.50
C ALA A 155 54.25 38.67 17.47
N LEU A 156 53.55 39.80 17.26
CA LEU A 156 52.30 39.85 16.48
C LEU A 156 52.46 40.53 15.10
N TYR A 157 53.66 41.02 14.76
CA TYR A 157 53.88 41.99 13.68
C TYR A 157 54.71 41.50 12.50
N THR A 158 54.44 42.09 11.34
CA THR A 158 55.32 42.15 10.17
C THR A 158 55.98 43.53 10.15
N PRO A 159 57.32 43.65 10.02
CA PRO A 159 58.00 44.95 9.89
C PRO A 159 57.46 45.71 8.67
N ARG A 160 57.05 46.97 8.83
CA ARG A 160 56.57 47.79 7.70
C ARG A 160 57.26 49.15 7.64
N GLN A 161 57.24 49.75 6.45
CA GLN A 161 57.88 51.02 6.13
C GLN A 161 56.91 52.20 6.05
N ASP A 162 55.62 51.90 5.99
CA ASP A 162 54.57 52.89 6.12
C ASP A 162 54.20 53.03 7.59
N GLY A 163 53.38 54.02 7.86
CA GLY A 163 53.46 54.66 9.14
C GLY A 163 52.13 55.11 9.68
N ALA A 164 52.01 55.09 11.00
CA ALA A 164 50.79 55.28 11.78
C ALA A 164 50.19 56.70 11.77
N ASP A 165 50.28 57.42 10.65
CA ASP A 165 49.65 58.71 10.46
C ASP A 165 48.13 58.58 10.59
N ARG A 166 47.50 59.59 11.21
CA ARG A 166 46.05 59.67 11.42
C ARG A 166 45.46 58.53 12.26
N ALA A 167 46.29 57.87 13.07
CA ALA A 167 45.84 56.90 14.06
C ALA A 167 45.11 57.60 15.22
N VAL A 168 44.08 56.94 15.75
CA VAL A 168 43.26 57.44 16.87
C VAL A 168 43.27 56.41 18.00
N ALA A 169 43.78 56.80 19.17
CA ALA A 169 43.79 56.00 20.40
C ALA A 169 43.04 56.76 21.50
N VAL A 170 41.92 56.21 21.98
CA VAL A 170 41.07 56.86 23.00
C VAL A 170 40.73 55.87 24.11
N GLY A 171 41.34 56.04 25.29
CA GLY A 171 41.15 55.21 26.46
C GLY A 171 42.44 54.95 27.24
N TYR A 172 42.33 54.40 28.44
CA TYR A 172 43.47 53.99 29.26
C TYR A 172 44.28 52.88 28.55
N GLU A 173 45.59 53.04 28.41
CA GLU A 173 46.48 52.06 27.72
C GLU A 173 46.03 51.65 26.30
N THR A 174 45.33 52.51 25.58
CA THR A 174 44.98 52.27 24.19
C THR A 174 46.18 52.35 23.27
N ARG A 175 46.18 51.56 22.19
CA ARG A 175 47.26 51.56 21.19
C ARG A 175 46.71 51.53 19.79
N ALA A 176 46.95 52.59 19.03
CA ALA A 176 46.65 52.69 17.60
C ALA A 176 47.96 52.95 16.84
N VAL A 177 48.51 51.91 16.20
CA VAL A 177 49.86 51.95 15.60
C VAL A 177 49.90 51.65 14.11
N GLY A 178 48.74 51.47 13.47
CA GLY A 178 48.64 51.37 12.01
C GLY A 178 48.24 52.69 11.36
N TYR A 179 48.52 52.84 10.07
CA TYR A 179 48.00 53.96 9.28
C TYR A 179 46.47 53.99 9.34
N LYS A 180 45.88 55.16 9.67
CA LYS A 180 44.42 55.34 9.85
C LYS A 180 43.77 54.30 10.79
N SER A 181 44.52 53.76 11.74
CA SER A 181 43.99 52.80 12.72
C SER A 181 43.18 53.49 13.82
N ASN A 182 42.20 52.79 14.38
CA ASN A 182 41.32 53.33 15.43
C ASN A 182 41.23 52.36 16.61
N ALA A 183 41.71 52.76 17.79
CA ALA A 183 41.61 52.01 19.03
C ALA A 183 40.83 52.81 20.08
N ILE A 184 39.68 52.31 20.53
CA ILE A 184 38.80 53.01 21.48
C ILE A 184 38.34 52.05 22.59
N GLY A 185 38.61 52.40 23.85
CA GLY A 185 38.27 51.60 25.03
C GLY A 185 39.51 51.22 25.87
N SER A 186 39.34 50.84 27.13
CA SER A 186 40.50 50.50 27.98
C SER A 186 41.31 49.34 27.37
N SER A 187 42.60 49.53 27.17
CA SER A 187 43.53 48.52 26.64
C SER A 187 43.14 47.99 25.24
N ALA A 188 42.41 48.78 24.43
CA ALA A 188 42.07 48.43 23.04
C ALA A 188 43.27 48.63 22.11
N TRP A 189 43.53 47.67 21.22
CA TRP A 189 44.72 47.58 20.38
C TRP A 189 44.36 47.45 18.89
N ALA A 190 44.68 48.48 18.09
CA ALA A 190 44.57 48.49 16.64
C ALA A 190 45.98 48.59 16.04
N LEU A 191 46.48 47.44 15.56
CA LEU A 191 47.92 47.20 15.42
C LEU A 191 48.44 47.32 13.98
N ASP A 192 47.56 47.31 12.99
CA ASP A 192 47.93 47.35 11.58
C ASP A 192 47.06 48.37 10.83
N ASN A 193 47.34 48.61 9.57
CA ASN A 193 46.68 49.62 8.76
C ASN A 193 45.18 49.37 8.65
N HIS A 194 44.41 50.45 8.71
CA HIS A 194 42.95 50.41 8.64
C HIS A 194 42.29 49.51 9.70
N SER A 195 43.05 49.05 10.69
CA SER A 195 42.52 48.22 11.76
C SER A 195 41.68 49.05 12.70
N THR A 196 40.62 48.45 13.23
CA THR A 196 39.68 49.12 14.14
C THR A 196 39.40 48.21 15.33
N ALA A 197 39.72 48.66 16.53
CA ALA A 197 39.45 47.96 17.79
C ALA A 197 38.61 48.85 18.70
N ILE A 198 37.37 48.46 18.96
CA ILE A 198 36.44 49.21 19.82
C ILE A 198 35.89 48.28 20.91
N GLY A 199 36.21 48.59 22.16
CA GLY A 199 35.83 47.80 23.33
C GLY A 199 37.01 47.61 24.28
N SER A 200 36.73 47.32 25.55
CA SER A 200 37.79 47.01 26.52
C SER A 200 38.56 45.77 26.05
N SER A 201 39.88 45.87 25.96
CA SER A 201 40.76 44.76 25.54
C SER A 201 40.50 44.22 24.13
N ALA A 202 39.78 44.95 23.27
CA ALA A 202 39.58 44.57 21.88
C ALA A 202 40.91 44.59 21.10
N LYS A 203 41.14 43.63 20.20
CA LYS A 203 42.38 43.49 19.43
C LYS A 203 42.10 43.32 17.94
N ALA A 204 42.52 44.30 17.15
CA ALA A 204 42.57 44.22 15.69
C ALA A 204 44.03 44.20 15.25
N ILE A 205 44.55 43.00 14.90
CA ILE A 205 46.00 42.75 14.79
C ILE A 205 46.56 42.97 13.38
N LYS A 206 45.76 42.75 12.32
CA LYS A 206 46.24 42.70 10.93
C LYS A 206 45.51 43.70 10.06
N ASP A 207 46.06 43.94 8.86
CA ASP A 207 45.52 44.90 7.90
C ASP A 207 44.01 44.70 7.68
N HIS A 208 43.27 45.80 7.73
CA HIS A 208 41.81 45.85 7.61
C HIS A 208 41.04 44.97 8.62
N SER A 209 41.66 44.52 9.72
CA SER A 209 40.95 43.73 10.72
C SER A 209 40.10 44.61 11.64
N GLN A 210 38.96 44.09 12.06
CA GLN A 210 37.96 44.85 12.81
C GLN A 210 37.50 44.06 14.03
N ALA A 211 37.63 44.63 15.22
CA ALA A 211 37.22 44.02 16.49
C ALA A 211 36.28 44.97 17.24
N TYR A 212 35.03 44.57 17.42
CA TYR A 212 33.98 45.32 18.11
C TYR A 212 33.40 44.49 19.25
N GLY A 213 33.67 44.88 20.50
CA GLY A 213 33.23 44.17 21.70
C GLY A 213 34.35 44.09 22.74
N ALA A 214 33.99 43.87 24.00
CA ALA A 214 34.99 43.63 25.04
C ALA A 214 35.71 42.30 24.74
N GLY A 215 37.04 42.29 24.72
CA GLY A 215 37.82 41.10 24.41
C GLY A 215 37.70 40.56 22.98
N ALA A 216 37.02 41.26 22.06
CA ALA A 216 36.92 40.83 20.67
C ALA A 216 38.31 40.77 20.00
N GLU A 217 38.61 39.71 19.26
CA GLU A 217 39.91 39.48 18.61
C GLU A 217 39.75 39.21 17.11
N ALA A 218 40.26 40.14 16.29
CA ALA A 218 40.38 39.99 14.85
C ALA A 218 41.87 39.92 14.46
N THR A 219 42.37 38.69 14.37
CA THR A 219 43.83 38.41 14.37
C THR A 219 44.42 38.14 12.98
N ALA A 220 43.59 38.04 11.95
CA ALA A 220 43.99 37.80 10.56
C ALA A 220 43.60 38.95 9.62
N VAL A 221 44.17 38.96 8.42
CA VAL A 221 43.92 40.01 7.41
C VAL A 221 42.45 40.03 7.04
N ARG A 222 41.83 41.21 7.07
CA ARG A 222 40.40 41.41 6.77
C ARG A 222 39.45 40.55 7.61
N ALA A 223 39.89 40.12 8.80
CA ALA A 223 39.07 39.40 9.75
C ALA A 223 38.17 40.37 10.53
N ASN A 224 36.92 39.98 10.80
CA ASN A 224 35.94 40.83 11.48
C ASN A 224 35.32 40.09 12.67
N ALA A 225 35.51 40.61 13.87
CA ALA A 225 34.97 40.08 15.13
C ALA A 225 33.97 41.07 15.74
N PHE A 226 32.72 40.66 15.90
CA PHE A 226 31.62 41.45 16.45
C PHE A 226 30.95 40.69 17.61
N GLY A 227 31.14 41.15 18.84
CA GLY A 227 30.62 40.53 20.06
C GLY A 227 31.69 40.42 21.15
N SER A 228 31.27 40.25 22.40
CA SER A 228 32.22 40.01 23.50
C SER A 228 32.97 38.71 23.23
N ASP A 229 34.29 38.75 23.36
CA ASP A 229 35.16 37.57 23.24
C ASP A 229 35.00 36.82 21.91
N SER A 230 34.48 37.51 20.88
CA SER A 230 34.37 36.99 19.52
C SER A 230 35.76 36.94 18.87
N MET A 231 36.01 35.91 18.06
CA MET A 231 37.34 35.57 17.57
C MET A 231 37.32 35.27 16.07
N ALA A 232 37.82 36.20 15.25
CA ALA A 232 38.03 36.01 13.81
C ALA A 232 39.53 35.80 13.54
N LYS A 233 39.93 34.53 13.41
CA LYS A 233 41.33 34.08 13.42
C LYS A 233 41.89 33.70 12.04
N ALA A 234 41.06 33.65 11.01
CA ALA A 234 41.47 33.32 9.65
C ALA A 234 41.25 34.48 8.67
N GLU A 235 41.95 34.46 7.54
CA GLU A 235 41.83 35.52 6.54
C GLU A 235 40.40 35.62 5.99
N PHE A 236 39.92 36.85 5.81
CA PHE A 236 38.55 37.13 5.34
C PHE A 236 37.43 36.50 6.19
N SER A 237 37.74 36.07 7.41
CA SER A 237 36.76 35.42 8.29
C SER A 237 35.90 36.44 9.04
N MET A 238 34.72 36.01 9.47
CA MET A 238 33.81 36.83 10.26
C MET A 238 33.26 36.05 11.45
N ALA A 239 33.42 36.57 12.66
CA ALA A 239 32.83 36.03 13.88
C ALA A 239 31.82 37.04 14.43
N MET A 240 30.55 36.66 14.51
CA MET A 240 29.46 37.51 14.98
C MET A 240 28.69 36.81 16.09
N GLY A 241 28.85 37.28 17.33
CA GLY A 241 28.23 36.72 18.52
C GLY A 241 29.20 36.60 19.68
N ASP A 242 28.66 36.55 20.90
CA ASP A 242 29.43 36.29 22.12
C ASP A 242 30.17 34.95 22.00
N HIS A 243 31.50 34.94 22.18
CA HIS A 243 32.35 33.75 22.01
C HIS A 243 32.27 33.05 20.63
N ALA A 244 31.79 33.73 19.58
CA ALA A 244 31.80 33.17 18.23
C ALA A 244 33.25 33.04 17.70
N GLU A 245 33.60 31.93 17.05
CA GLU A 245 34.96 31.63 16.60
C GLU A 245 35.01 31.24 15.11
N ALA A 246 35.60 32.11 14.29
CA ALA A 246 35.84 31.87 12.88
C ALA A 246 37.34 31.57 12.64
N THR A 247 37.65 30.29 12.47
CA THR A 247 39.03 29.73 12.37
C THR A 247 39.41 29.30 10.96
N HIS A 248 38.50 29.40 9.99
CA HIS A 248 38.72 28.97 8.61
C HIS A 248 38.59 30.17 7.66
N THR A 249 39.43 30.19 6.62
CA THR A 249 39.46 31.27 5.62
C THR A 249 38.11 31.42 4.92
N ASN A 250 37.69 32.65 4.66
CA ASN A 250 36.40 32.99 4.03
C ASN A 250 35.15 32.50 4.80
N SER A 251 35.29 31.98 6.02
CA SER A 251 34.17 31.43 6.79
C SER A 251 33.51 32.46 7.73
N VAL A 252 32.26 32.20 8.08
CA VAL A 252 31.44 33.03 8.97
C VAL A 252 30.92 32.20 10.14
N ALA A 253 31.25 32.59 11.38
CA ALA A 253 30.59 32.10 12.60
C ALA A 253 29.50 33.09 13.02
N LEU A 254 28.25 32.63 13.14
CA LEU A 254 27.09 33.47 13.47
C LEU A 254 26.28 32.92 14.65
N GLY A 255 26.26 33.66 15.75
CA GLY A 255 25.55 33.35 17.00
C GLY A 255 26.50 33.05 18.16
N HIS A 256 25.96 33.00 19.39
CA HIS A 256 26.77 32.75 20.58
C HIS A 256 27.53 31.40 20.45
N GLU A 257 28.82 31.37 20.80
CA GLU A 257 29.65 30.16 20.70
C GLU A 257 29.67 29.47 19.32
N ALA A 258 29.23 30.12 18.23
CA ALA A 258 29.27 29.50 16.91
C ALA A 258 30.72 29.27 16.49
N VAL A 259 31.04 28.09 15.96
CA VAL A 259 32.42 27.76 15.54
C VAL A 259 32.41 27.30 14.09
N THR A 260 33.24 27.90 13.24
CA THR A 260 33.38 27.45 11.84
C THR A 260 34.09 26.12 11.73
N SER A 261 33.71 25.31 10.76
CA SER A 261 34.42 24.10 10.32
C SER A 261 34.85 24.22 8.86
N ALA A 262 35.81 23.40 8.43
CA ALA A 262 36.23 23.34 7.05
C ALA A 262 35.06 22.94 6.13
N ALA A 263 34.87 23.67 5.03
CA ALA A 263 33.87 23.32 4.02
C ALA A 263 34.28 22.04 3.28
N THR A 264 33.33 21.13 3.08
CA THR A 264 33.54 19.85 2.39
C THR A 264 32.95 19.87 0.98
N ALA A 265 33.56 19.08 0.09
CA ALA A 265 33.14 18.95 -1.29
C ALA A 265 32.26 17.70 -1.46
N GLU A 266 30.95 17.85 -1.23
CA GLU A 266 29.99 16.75 -1.37
C GLU A 266 29.39 16.70 -2.78
N THR A 267 29.78 15.71 -3.58
CA THR A 267 29.25 15.52 -4.95
C THR A 267 28.13 14.48 -5.02
N SER A 268 27.99 13.65 -3.99
CA SER A 268 27.06 12.54 -3.92
C SER A 268 26.80 12.09 -2.48
N ALA A 269 25.67 11.43 -2.22
CA ALA A 269 25.38 10.79 -0.94
C ALA A 269 24.71 9.43 -1.16
N THR A 270 25.04 8.43 -0.34
CA THR A 270 24.43 7.10 -0.40
C THR A 270 23.55 6.86 0.83
N VAL A 271 22.27 6.57 0.61
CA VAL A 271 21.31 6.23 1.68
C VAL A 271 20.65 4.90 1.33
N ALA A 272 20.69 3.94 2.25
CA ALA A 272 20.08 2.61 2.07
C ALA A 272 20.40 1.96 0.71
N GLY A 273 21.67 2.05 0.27
CA GLY A 273 22.15 1.47 -1.00
C GLY A 273 21.87 2.28 -2.26
N HIS A 274 21.09 3.37 -2.19
CA HIS A 274 20.86 4.27 -3.32
C HIS A 274 21.83 5.45 -3.26
N THR A 275 22.53 5.73 -4.37
CA THR A 275 23.48 6.85 -4.46
C THR A 275 22.87 8.00 -5.24
N TYR A 276 22.68 9.12 -4.55
CA TYR A 276 22.31 10.41 -5.14
C TYR A 276 23.57 11.10 -5.66
N THR A 277 23.54 11.59 -6.90
CA THR A 277 24.68 12.25 -7.55
C THR A 277 24.24 13.55 -8.22
N GLY A 278 25.20 14.37 -8.64
CA GLY A 278 24.91 15.59 -9.41
C GLY A 278 24.48 16.78 -8.53
N PHE A 279 24.98 16.86 -7.30
CA PHE A 279 24.73 18.01 -6.43
C PHE A 279 25.35 19.29 -7.02
N ALA A 280 24.56 20.35 -7.07
CA ALA A 280 25.03 21.70 -7.42
C ALA A 280 25.70 22.37 -6.21
N GLY A 281 26.51 23.41 -6.46
CA GLY A 281 27.10 24.22 -5.40
C GLY A 281 28.09 23.47 -4.50
N VAL A 282 28.84 22.52 -5.06
CA VAL A 282 29.82 21.70 -4.32
C VAL A 282 30.79 22.60 -3.55
N GLY A 283 30.82 22.43 -2.23
CA GLY A 283 31.64 23.23 -1.33
C GLY A 283 33.13 23.08 -1.60
N SER A 284 33.91 24.05 -1.12
CA SER A 284 35.37 24.03 -1.18
C SER A 284 35.93 24.72 0.06
N ALA A 285 37.00 24.16 0.63
CA ALA A 285 37.74 24.79 1.72
C ALA A 285 38.19 26.22 1.38
N ALA A 286 38.41 26.53 0.09
CA ALA A 286 38.76 27.87 -0.36
C ALA A 286 37.60 28.89 -0.21
N ASN A 287 36.34 28.44 -0.28
CA ASN A 287 35.18 29.31 -0.17
C ASN A 287 34.70 29.49 1.28
N GLY A 288 35.18 28.66 2.21
CA GLY A 288 34.74 28.67 3.60
C GLY A 288 33.32 28.14 3.81
N SER A 289 32.85 28.21 5.05
CA SER A 289 31.51 27.79 5.47
C SER A 289 30.86 28.84 6.35
N VAL A 290 29.52 28.84 6.39
CA VAL A 290 28.76 29.60 7.39
C VAL A 290 28.31 28.63 8.48
N SER A 291 28.79 28.83 9.70
CA SER A 291 28.39 28.05 10.86
C SER A 291 27.50 28.86 11.78
N PHE A 292 26.39 28.25 12.18
CA PHE A 292 25.41 28.85 13.09
C PHE A 292 25.50 28.29 14.51
N ALA A 293 26.45 27.40 14.81
CA ALA A 293 26.55 26.69 16.08
C ALA A 293 27.96 26.16 16.31
N LYS A 294 28.26 25.70 17.53
CA LYS A 294 29.51 25.01 17.85
C LYS A 294 29.53 23.59 17.27
N ASP A 295 28.43 22.88 17.47
CA ASP A 295 28.26 21.47 17.15
C ASP A 295 26.77 21.13 17.02
N SER A 296 26.45 19.84 16.85
CA SER A 296 25.07 19.35 16.70
C SER A 296 24.20 19.53 17.94
N ASN A 297 24.78 19.64 19.14
CA ASN A 297 24.02 19.82 20.38
C ASN A 297 23.60 21.28 20.58
N SER A 298 24.31 22.21 19.96
CA SER A 298 24.02 23.66 20.00
C SER A 298 23.40 24.17 18.70
N ALA A 299 22.85 23.27 17.87
CA ALA A 299 22.29 23.61 16.57
C ALA A 299 21.13 24.62 16.68
N ARG A 300 21.07 25.55 15.71
CA ARG A 300 20.05 26.60 15.65
C ARG A 300 19.09 26.36 14.51
N GLN A 301 17.82 26.70 14.74
CA GLN A 301 16.82 26.69 13.68
C GLN A 301 16.93 27.97 12.84
N LEU A 302 16.99 27.82 11.52
CA LEU A 302 16.81 28.93 10.59
C LEU A 302 15.32 29.07 10.28
N LYS A 303 14.73 30.20 10.69
CA LYS A 303 13.30 30.50 10.51
C LYS A 303 13.07 31.48 9.36
N ASN A 304 11.85 31.50 8.83
CA ASN A 304 11.42 32.38 7.74
C ASN A 304 12.21 32.18 6.43
N VAL A 305 12.64 30.94 6.17
CA VAL A 305 13.26 30.55 4.91
C VAL A 305 12.15 30.39 3.85
N ALA A 306 12.18 31.25 2.83
CA ALA A 306 11.28 31.14 1.68
C ALA A 306 11.52 29.82 0.92
N ALA A 307 10.55 29.41 0.10
CA ALA A 307 10.72 28.19 -0.70
C ALA A 307 11.82 28.40 -1.76
N GLY A 308 12.86 27.57 -1.73
CA GLY A 308 13.96 27.61 -2.69
C GLY A 308 13.59 27.02 -4.04
N GLN A 309 14.33 27.34 -5.10
CA GLN A 309 14.11 26.72 -6.40
C GLN A 309 14.39 25.20 -6.34
N ILE A 310 13.50 24.39 -6.93
CA ILE A 310 13.69 22.93 -7.05
C ILE A 310 14.16 22.61 -8.47
N SER A 311 15.48 22.50 -8.66
CA SER A 311 16.09 22.10 -9.94
C SER A 311 17.48 21.49 -9.70
N ALA A 312 18.04 20.78 -10.70
CA ALA A 312 19.36 20.14 -10.60
C ALA A 312 20.53 21.11 -10.41
N THR A 313 20.34 22.40 -10.72
CA THR A 313 21.37 23.45 -10.60
C THR A 313 21.13 24.40 -9.44
N SER A 314 20.06 24.20 -8.65
CA SER A 314 19.70 25.10 -7.55
C SER A 314 20.68 25.01 -6.39
N THR A 315 21.01 26.17 -5.81
CA THR A 315 21.80 26.28 -4.57
C THR A 315 21.02 26.98 -3.46
N ASP A 316 19.69 27.07 -3.60
CA ASP A 316 18.82 27.68 -2.62
C ASP A 316 18.60 26.74 -1.42
N ALA A 317 18.45 27.31 -0.22
CA ALA A 317 18.02 26.55 0.94
C ALA A 317 16.58 26.02 0.74
N VAL A 318 16.36 24.75 1.08
CA VAL A 318 15.04 24.11 1.06
C VAL A 318 14.38 24.27 2.42
N ASN A 319 13.12 24.72 2.44
CA ASN A 319 12.37 24.86 3.69
C ASN A 319 11.51 23.63 4.02
N GLY A 320 10.91 23.62 5.21
CA GLY A 320 10.11 22.49 5.69
C GLY A 320 8.85 22.20 4.86
N SER A 321 8.22 23.18 4.22
CA SER A 321 7.01 22.94 3.42
C SER A 321 7.30 22.21 2.11
N GLN A 322 8.47 22.44 1.52
CA GLN A 322 8.94 21.72 0.33
C GLN A 322 9.25 20.25 0.65
N LEU A 323 9.91 19.98 1.78
CA LEU A 323 10.14 18.59 2.20
C LEU A 323 8.83 17.90 2.58
N TYR A 324 7.91 18.62 3.23
CA TYR A 324 6.59 18.10 3.58
C TYR A 324 5.76 17.75 2.34
N SER A 325 5.80 18.55 1.26
CA SER A 325 5.06 18.24 0.04
C SER A 325 5.55 16.94 -0.62
N VAL A 326 6.88 16.73 -0.66
CA VAL A 326 7.48 15.48 -1.15
C VAL A 326 7.08 14.28 -0.27
N ALA A 327 7.14 14.43 1.05
CA ALA A 327 6.75 13.37 1.98
C ALA A 327 5.25 13.01 1.85
N ASN A 328 4.38 14.01 1.68
CA ASN A 328 2.95 13.80 1.51
C ASN A 328 2.61 13.13 0.16
N GLU A 329 3.29 13.50 -0.91
CA GLU A 329 3.16 12.86 -2.22
C GLU A 329 3.62 11.39 -2.16
N LEU A 330 4.75 11.11 -1.52
CA LEU A 330 5.23 9.74 -1.30
C LEU A 330 4.22 8.92 -0.49
N GLN A 331 3.67 9.49 0.59
CA GLN A 331 2.65 8.82 1.40
C GLN A 331 1.39 8.50 0.57
N THR A 332 1.01 9.39 -0.34
CA THR A 332 -0.13 9.20 -1.25
C THR A 332 0.13 8.03 -2.22
N GLN A 333 1.34 7.94 -2.79
CA GLN A 333 1.73 6.83 -3.66
C GLN A 333 1.76 5.48 -2.92
N ILE A 334 2.24 5.46 -1.68
CA ILE A 334 2.22 4.27 -0.84
C ILE A 334 0.77 3.83 -0.55
N ASN A 335 -0.09 4.78 -0.16
CA ASN A 335 -1.45 4.45 0.27
C ASN A 335 -2.36 4.02 -0.89
N ASN A 336 -2.21 4.62 -2.07
CA ASN A 336 -3.19 4.45 -3.15
C ASN A 336 -2.69 3.54 -4.29
N SER A 337 -1.44 3.69 -4.71
CA SER A 337 -0.95 3.01 -5.92
C SER A 337 -0.51 1.57 -5.64
N THR A 338 0.15 1.34 -4.51
CA THR A 338 0.67 -0.01 -4.18
C THR A 338 -0.46 -0.98 -3.81
N PRO A 339 -1.41 -0.63 -2.93
CA PRO A 339 -2.57 -1.48 -2.66
C PRO A 339 -3.45 -1.69 -3.89
N GLY A 340 -3.62 -0.69 -4.77
CA GLY A 340 -4.42 -0.82 -5.98
C GLY A 340 -3.91 -1.92 -6.93
N ALA A 341 -2.61 -1.90 -7.24
CA ALA A 341 -1.99 -2.91 -8.10
C ALA A 341 -2.00 -4.31 -7.45
N ILE A 342 -1.71 -4.39 -6.15
CA ILE A 342 -1.75 -5.65 -5.39
C ILE A 342 -3.17 -6.20 -5.33
N ASN A 343 -4.18 -5.35 -5.04
CA ASN A 343 -5.57 -5.76 -4.99
C ASN A 343 -6.06 -6.26 -6.34
N ASN A 344 -5.69 -5.60 -7.45
CA ASN A 344 -6.00 -6.10 -8.79
C ASN A 344 -5.38 -7.49 -9.04
N ASN A 345 -4.11 -7.67 -8.67
CA ASN A 345 -3.45 -8.97 -8.77
C ASN A 345 -4.12 -10.03 -7.90
N ILE A 346 -4.53 -9.69 -6.67
CA ILE A 346 -5.26 -10.59 -5.76
C ILE A 346 -6.63 -10.93 -6.36
N THR A 347 -7.40 -9.96 -6.85
CA THR A 347 -8.70 -10.20 -7.50
C THR A 347 -8.56 -11.11 -8.72
N ASN A 348 -7.56 -10.87 -9.56
CA ASN A 348 -7.26 -11.73 -10.71
C ASN A 348 -6.90 -13.15 -10.27
N LEU A 349 -6.10 -13.29 -9.20
CA LEU A 349 -5.76 -14.58 -8.64
C LEU A 349 -6.99 -15.28 -8.05
N THR A 350 -7.82 -14.58 -7.27
CA THR A 350 -9.07 -15.10 -6.70
C THR A 350 -10.02 -15.58 -7.80
N ASN A 351 -10.18 -14.81 -8.88
CA ASN A 351 -10.99 -15.23 -10.03
C ASN A 351 -10.43 -16.49 -10.69
N ARG A 352 -9.10 -16.55 -10.88
CA ARG A 352 -8.45 -17.73 -11.46
C ARG A 352 -8.58 -18.95 -10.55
N VAL A 353 -8.43 -18.79 -9.24
CA VAL A 353 -8.62 -19.84 -8.24
C VAL A 353 -10.08 -20.31 -8.27
N GLY A 354 -11.07 -19.41 -8.28
CA GLY A 354 -12.48 -19.78 -8.40
C GLY A 354 -12.80 -20.55 -9.69
N ASN A 355 -12.21 -20.16 -10.83
CA ASN A 355 -12.33 -20.91 -12.08
C ASN A 355 -11.72 -22.32 -11.95
N VAL A 356 -10.57 -22.46 -11.28
CA VAL A 356 -9.94 -23.76 -11.01
C VAL A 356 -10.82 -24.61 -10.09
N GLU A 357 -11.38 -24.04 -9.03
CA GLU A 357 -12.32 -24.75 -8.13
C GLU A 357 -13.54 -25.28 -8.89
N GLN A 358 -14.16 -24.45 -9.72
CA GLN A 358 -15.28 -24.89 -10.57
C GLN A 358 -14.87 -26.03 -11.50
N ARG A 359 -13.68 -25.93 -12.11
CA ARG A 359 -13.16 -26.96 -12.99
C ARG A 359 -12.91 -28.27 -12.26
N VAL A 360 -12.30 -28.21 -11.08
CA VAL A 360 -12.08 -29.40 -10.23
C VAL A 360 -13.41 -30.04 -9.84
N ASN A 361 -14.42 -29.26 -9.47
CA ASN A 361 -15.74 -29.80 -9.12
C ASN A 361 -16.38 -30.52 -10.32
N LYS A 362 -16.33 -29.93 -11.52
CA LYS A 362 -16.80 -30.54 -12.76
C LYS A 362 -16.07 -31.84 -13.10
N VAL A 363 -14.74 -31.84 -12.97
CA VAL A 363 -13.90 -33.02 -13.17
C VAL A 363 -14.24 -34.13 -12.17
N GLY A 364 -14.48 -33.78 -10.90
CA GLY A 364 -14.91 -34.73 -9.87
C GLY A 364 -16.27 -35.35 -10.19
N ALA A 365 -17.25 -34.51 -10.56
CA ALA A 365 -18.60 -34.97 -10.91
C ALA A 365 -18.60 -35.86 -12.15
N GLY A 366 -17.86 -35.47 -13.20
CA GLY A 366 -17.78 -36.26 -14.42
C GLY A 366 -16.99 -37.56 -14.25
N SER A 367 -15.95 -37.58 -13.40
CA SER A 367 -15.28 -38.83 -13.02
C SER A 367 -16.23 -39.78 -12.27
N ALA A 368 -17.06 -39.26 -11.36
CA ALA A 368 -18.08 -40.05 -10.68
C ALA A 368 -19.15 -40.59 -11.66
N ALA A 369 -19.56 -39.78 -12.65
CA ALA A 369 -20.53 -40.19 -13.67
C ALA A 369 -19.97 -41.31 -14.55
N LEU A 370 -18.70 -41.21 -14.97
CA LEU A 370 -18.01 -42.26 -15.74
C LEU A 370 -17.84 -43.55 -14.93
N ALA A 371 -17.59 -43.45 -13.63
CA ALA A 371 -17.47 -44.61 -12.74
C ALA A 371 -18.80 -45.34 -12.53
N ALA A 372 -19.94 -44.64 -12.67
CA ALA A 372 -21.27 -45.25 -12.60
C ALA A 372 -21.67 -46.01 -13.88
N LEU A 373 -20.87 -45.95 -14.95
CA LEU A 373 -21.14 -46.67 -16.18
C LEU A 373 -20.82 -48.16 -16.01
N HIS A 374 -21.87 -48.99 -15.98
CA HIS A 374 -21.75 -50.45 -15.90
C HIS A 374 -22.45 -51.14 -17.07
N PRO A 375 -21.76 -52.04 -17.79
CA PRO A 375 -22.38 -52.85 -18.82
C PRO A 375 -23.20 -53.99 -18.22
N LEU A 376 -24.29 -54.36 -18.89
CA LEU A 376 -25.07 -55.56 -18.60
C LEU A 376 -24.25 -56.85 -18.83
N ASP A 377 -24.77 -57.98 -18.36
CA ASP A 377 -24.17 -59.29 -18.58
C ASP A 377 -24.06 -59.63 -20.08
N PHE A 378 -23.12 -60.50 -20.43
CA PHE A 378 -22.84 -60.85 -21.83
C PHE A 378 -24.04 -61.57 -22.47
N ASN A 379 -24.47 -61.06 -23.64
CA ASN A 379 -25.46 -61.71 -24.50
C ASN A 379 -24.80 -62.04 -25.86
N PRO A 380 -24.80 -63.31 -26.33
CA PRO A 380 -24.19 -63.68 -27.61
C PRO A 380 -24.84 -63.04 -28.84
N ASP A 381 -26.11 -62.67 -28.75
CA ASP A 381 -26.85 -62.01 -29.86
C ASP A 381 -26.61 -60.49 -29.90
N ASP A 382 -26.26 -59.87 -28.76
CA ASP A 382 -26.04 -58.43 -28.63
C ASP A 382 -24.62 -58.11 -28.14
N LYS A 383 -23.73 -57.76 -29.06
CA LYS A 383 -22.30 -57.46 -28.75
C LYS A 383 -22.06 -56.04 -28.22
N TRP A 384 -23.05 -55.17 -28.29
CA TRP A 384 -22.96 -53.78 -27.87
C TRP A 384 -23.84 -53.52 -26.64
N THR A 385 -23.32 -52.77 -25.68
CA THR A 385 -24.10 -52.24 -24.55
C THR A 385 -23.87 -50.75 -24.43
N ILE A 386 -24.95 -49.99 -24.29
CA ILE A 386 -24.90 -48.56 -23.99
C ILE A 386 -25.30 -48.38 -22.52
N ALA A 387 -24.49 -47.64 -21.77
CA ALA A 387 -24.78 -47.27 -20.38
C ALA A 387 -24.84 -45.75 -20.25
N ALA A 388 -25.64 -45.30 -19.29
CA ALA A 388 -25.70 -43.91 -18.88
C ALA A 388 -25.39 -43.84 -17.38
N GLY A 389 -24.58 -42.86 -16.99
CA GLY A 389 -24.15 -42.64 -15.63
C GLY A 389 -24.43 -41.20 -15.20
N TYR A 390 -24.66 -41.01 -13.92
CA TYR A 390 -24.83 -39.69 -13.32
C TYR A 390 -23.86 -39.55 -12.14
N GLY A 391 -23.18 -38.41 -12.07
CA GLY A 391 -22.20 -38.13 -11.04
C GLY A 391 -22.41 -36.76 -10.45
N HIS A 392 -22.25 -36.67 -9.15
CA HIS A 392 -22.34 -35.45 -8.38
C HIS A 392 -21.08 -35.32 -7.52
N TYR A 393 -20.45 -34.15 -7.54
CA TYR A 393 -19.35 -33.83 -6.66
C TYR A 393 -19.44 -32.36 -6.24
N HIS A 394 -19.56 -32.16 -4.93
CA HIS A 394 -19.71 -30.85 -4.32
C HIS A 394 -20.88 -30.05 -4.92
N ASN A 395 -20.64 -28.99 -5.70
CA ASN A 395 -21.68 -28.18 -6.34
C ASN A 395 -21.73 -28.36 -7.86
N ALA A 396 -21.27 -29.51 -8.38
CA ALA A 396 -21.29 -29.83 -9.80
C ALA A 396 -21.97 -31.18 -10.07
N ASN A 397 -22.66 -31.25 -11.21
CA ASN A 397 -23.34 -32.43 -11.71
C ASN A 397 -22.82 -32.76 -13.10
N ALA A 398 -22.72 -34.04 -13.42
CA ALA A 398 -22.30 -34.52 -14.72
C ALA A 398 -23.11 -35.75 -15.12
N GLY A 399 -23.45 -35.84 -16.40
CA GLY A 399 -23.89 -37.09 -17.02
C GLY A 399 -22.70 -37.76 -17.71
N ALA A 400 -22.77 -39.06 -17.89
CA ALA A 400 -21.85 -39.81 -18.72
C ALA A 400 -22.62 -40.79 -19.61
N LEU A 401 -22.07 -41.05 -20.80
CA LEU A 401 -22.55 -42.06 -21.73
C LEU A 401 -21.38 -42.97 -22.09
N GLY A 402 -21.60 -44.27 -22.01
CA GLY A 402 -20.60 -45.30 -22.30
C GLY A 402 -21.11 -46.29 -23.33
N ALA A 403 -20.23 -46.73 -24.21
CA ALA A 403 -20.44 -47.85 -25.11
C ALA A 403 -19.44 -48.95 -24.80
N TYR A 404 -19.95 -50.18 -24.72
CA TYR A 404 -19.18 -51.37 -24.43
C TYR A 404 -19.36 -52.36 -25.56
N TYR A 405 -18.26 -52.89 -26.09
CA TYR A 405 -18.26 -53.90 -27.13
C TYR A 405 -17.63 -55.19 -26.60
N ARG A 406 -18.38 -56.30 -26.63
CA ARG A 406 -17.93 -57.62 -26.19
C ARG A 406 -17.95 -58.59 -27.37
N PRO A 407 -16.82 -58.84 -28.07
CA PRO A 407 -16.79 -59.81 -29.17
C PRO A 407 -16.98 -61.26 -28.69
N ASN A 408 -16.65 -61.57 -27.43
CA ASN A 408 -16.80 -62.87 -26.77
C ASN A 408 -16.99 -62.69 -25.24
N GLU A 409 -17.17 -63.78 -24.50
CA GLU A 409 -17.39 -63.77 -23.03
C GLU A 409 -16.17 -63.27 -22.22
N ASP A 410 -14.99 -63.28 -22.84
CA ASP A 410 -13.70 -63.07 -22.17
C ASP A 410 -13.09 -61.69 -22.45
N THR A 411 -13.58 -60.96 -23.45
CA THR A 411 -13.00 -59.68 -23.90
C THR A 411 -14.07 -58.60 -23.94
N MET A 412 -13.77 -57.43 -23.38
CA MET A 412 -14.60 -56.24 -23.46
C MET A 412 -13.74 -55.03 -23.81
N PHE A 413 -14.21 -54.25 -24.77
CA PHE A 413 -13.73 -52.90 -25.04
C PHE A 413 -14.75 -51.91 -24.50
N SER A 414 -14.31 -50.84 -23.85
CA SER A 414 -15.17 -49.77 -23.35
C SER A 414 -14.68 -48.41 -23.83
N VAL A 415 -15.63 -47.52 -24.11
CA VAL A 415 -15.40 -46.10 -24.35
C VAL A 415 -16.51 -45.33 -23.68
N GLY A 416 -16.17 -44.24 -22.99
CA GLY A 416 -17.14 -43.41 -22.30
C GLY A 416 -16.76 -41.94 -22.34
N GLY A 417 -17.76 -41.08 -22.28
CA GLY A 417 -17.58 -39.63 -22.26
C GLY A 417 -18.58 -38.95 -21.34
N THR A 418 -18.20 -37.79 -20.80
CA THR A 418 -19.08 -36.97 -19.95
C THR A 418 -19.80 -35.89 -20.75
N ILE A 419 -21.01 -35.56 -20.31
CA ILE A 419 -21.88 -34.52 -20.85
C ILE A 419 -22.44 -33.64 -19.72
N GLY A 420 -22.70 -32.37 -20.00
CA GLY A 420 -23.39 -31.45 -19.08
C GLY A 420 -22.49 -30.58 -18.19
N THR A 421 -21.17 -30.81 -18.13
CA THR A 421 -20.23 -30.00 -17.32
C THR A 421 -19.60 -28.81 -18.07
N GLY A 422 -19.74 -28.77 -19.41
CA GLY A 422 -19.05 -27.81 -20.28
C GLY A 422 -17.57 -28.13 -20.54
N GLU A 423 -17.02 -29.13 -19.84
CA GLU A 423 -15.69 -29.70 -20.08
C GLU A 423 -15.81 -31.21 -20.23
N THR A 424 -15.61 -31.71 -21.45
CA THR A 424 -15.76 -33.13 -21.76
C THR A 424 -14.58 -33.93 -21.24
N GLN A 425 -14.88 -34.99 -20.49
CA GLN A 425 -13.91 -36.00 -20.09
C GLN A 425 -14.18 -37.27 -20.91
N LEU A 426 -13.12 -38.02 -21.22
CA LEU A 426 -13.19 -39.24 -22.01
C LEU A 426 -12.43 -40.36 -21.30
N ASN A 427 -12.95 -41.58 -21.33
CA ASN A 427 -12.25 -42.78 -20.92
C ASN A 427 -12.36 -43.87 -21.99
N ALA A 428 -11.37 -44.76 -22.01
CA ALA A 428 -11.37 -45.96 -22.83
C ALA A 428 -10.63 -47.08 -22.09
N GLY A 429 -11.07 -48.32 -22.27
CA GLY A 429 -10.50 -49.46 -21.56
C GLY A 429 -10.67 -50.78 -22.30
N VAL A 430 -9.84 -51.75 -21.93
CA VAL A 430 -9.94 -53.14 -22.37
C VAL A 430 -9.90 -54.03 -21.15
N SER A 431 -10.87 -54.93 -21.04
CA SER A 431 -10.96 -55.91 -19.95
C SER A 431 -10.85 -57.31 -20.53
N ILE A 432 -10.01 -58.15 -19.91
CA ILE A 432 -9.80 -59.55 -20.30
C ILE A 432 -10.05 -60.43 -19.07
N ARG A 433 -10.87 -61.47 -19.22
CA ARG A 433 -11.13 -62.47 -18.17
C ARG A 433 -10.14 -63.63 -18.28
N LEU A 434 -9.52 -64.03 -17.15
CA LEU A 434 -8.54 -65.12 -17.07
C LEU A 434 -8.97 -66.12 -15.98
N GLY A 435 -9.35 -67.36 -16.34
CA GLY A 435 -9.76 -68.39 -15.37
C GLY A 435 -10.48 -69.60 -15.97
N LYS A 436 -10.76 -70.63 -15.14
CA LYS A 436 -11.48 -71.84 -15.57
C LYS A 436 -12.96 -71.54 -15.84
N ARG A 437 -13.43 -71.92 -17.03
CA ARG A 437 -14.84 -71.85 -17.46
C ARG A 437 -15.72 -72.72 -16.56
N SER A 438 -16.66 -72.12 -15.84
CA SER A 438 -17.78 -72.86 -15.26
C SER A 438 -18.78 -73.18 -16.37
N PRO A 439 -19.25 -74.43 -16.54
CA PRO A 439 -20.19 -74.81 -17.61
C PRO A 439 -21.64 -74.42 -17.29
N GLU A 440 -21.83 -73.21 -16.77
CA GLU A 440 -23.14 -72.64 -16.43
C GLU A 440 -23.22 -71.24 -17.02
N SER A 441 -23.06 -71.14 -18.35
CA SER A 441 -23.63 -70.02 -19.11
C SER A 441 -25.05 -70.40 -19.49
N ARG A 442 -25.94 -70.48 -18.50
CA ARG A 442 -27.38 -70.56 -18.76
C ARG A 442 -27.86 -69.17 -19.16
N SER A 443 -27.56 -68.78 -20.40
CA SER A 443 -28.25 -67.67 -21.03
C SER A 443 -29.76 -67.94 -20.92
N ARG A 444 -30.50 -66.98 -20.36
CA ARG A 444 -31.97 -67.05 -20.27
C ARG A 444 -32.63 -67.28 -21.66
N VAL A 445 -31.91 -66.99 -22.74
CA VAL A 445 -32.32 -67.23 -24.13
C VAL A 445 -32.17 -68.71 -24.53
N ALA A 446 -31.15 -69.42 -24.02
CA ALA A 446 -31.03 -70.86 -24.22
C ALA A 446 -32.17 -71.63 -23.50
N MET A 447 -32.58 -71.14 -22.33
CA MET A 447 -33.75 -71.67 -21.61
C MET A 447 -35.08 -71.35 -22.33
N GLY A 448 -35.17 -70.20 -23.00
CA GLY A 448 -36.33 -69.83 -23.82
C GLY A 448 -36.52 -70.71 -25.06
N ARG A 449 -35.42 -71.19 -25.66
CA ARG A 449 -35.47 -72.18 -26.75
C ARG A 449 -35.89 -73.58 -26.25
N GLU A 450 -35.51 -73.98 -25.05
CA GLU A 450 -35.98 -75.25 -24.43
C GLU A 450 -37.47 -75.21 -24.01
N ILE A 451 -38.00 -74.04 -23.60
CA ILE A 451 -39.42 -73.90 -23.21
C ILE A 451 -40.37 -73.92 -24.43
N ALA A 452 -39.92 -73.45 -25.60
CA ALA A 452 -40.68 -73.58 -26.85
C ALA A 452 -40.76 -75.06 -27.32
N GLU A 453 -39.76 -75.87 -26.97
CA GLU A 453 -39.71 -77.30 -27.31
C GLU A 453 -40.48 -78.19 -26.31
N LEU A 454 -40.70 -77.72 -25.07
CA LEU A 454 -41.49 -78.42 -24.05
C LEU A 454 -43.01 -78.27 -24.25
N ASN A 455 -43.48 -77.18 -24.87
CA ASN A 455 -44.90 -76.97 -25.22
C ASN A 455 -45.39 -77.84 -26.38
N ALA A 456 -44.50 -78.41 -27.20
CA ALA A 456 -44.85 -79.30 -28.30
C ALA A 456 -45.06 -80.77 -27.86
N ARG A 457 -44.57 -81.18 -26.67
CA ARG A 457 -44.73 -82.56 -26.16
C ARG A 457 -45.96 -82.79 -25.28
N LEU A 458 -46.67 -81.75 -24.85
CA LEU A 458 -47.90 -81.86 -24.05
C LEU A 458 -49.17 -81.98 -24.92
N GLN A 459 -49.14 -81.54 -26.19
CA GLN A 459 -50.28 -81.68 -27.12
C GLN A 459 -50.42 -83.06 -27.79
N ASP A 460 -49.38 -83.92 -27.74
CA ASP A 460 -49.39 -85.24 -28.40
C ASP A 460 -49.85 -86.40 -27.48
N ILE A 461 -49.95 -86.15 -26.16
CA ILE A 461 -50.47 -87.14 -25.19
C ILE A 461 -52.00 -87.00 -25.00
N GLU A 462 -52.57 -85.80 -25.14
CA GLU A 462 -54.02 -85.56 -25.00
C GLU A 462 -54.86 -86.07 -26.20
N ASN A 463 -54.26 -86.27 -27.37
CA ASN A 463 -54.96 -86.77 -28.56
C ASN A 463 -54.97 -88.30 -28.71
N LYS A 464 -54.30 -89.05 -27.82
CA LYS A 464 -54.29 -90.53 -27.81
C LYS A 464 -55.11 -91.19 -26.69
N TYR A 465 -55.66 -90.42 -25.75
CA TYR A 465 -56.55 -90.94 -24.70
C TYR A 465 -58.05 -90.78 -25.05
N ASN A 466 -58.41 -89.89 -25.97
CA ASN A 466 -59.80 -89.53 -26.29
C ASN A 466 -60.46 -90.34 -27.43
N ASN A 467 -59.83 -91.39 -27.95
CA ASN A 467 -60.35 -92.14 -29.12
C ASN A 467 -60.66 -93.63 -28.88
N LEU A 468 -60.75 -94.09 -27.62
CA LEU A 468 -60.98 -95.53 -27.35
C LEU A 468 -62.06 -95.92 -26.34
N LEU A 469 -62.85 -95.02 -25.75
CA LEU A 469 -63.97 -95.43 -24.87
C LEU A 469 -65.25 -94.59 -25.05
N GLN A 470 -65.53 -94.18 -26.29
CA GLN A 470 -66.86 -93.78 -26.74
C GLN A 470 -67.65 -95.01 -27.22
N ILE A 471 -67.80 -96.02 -26.36
CA ILE A 471 -68.69 -97.16 -26.60
C ILE A 471 -69.35 -97.52 -25.26
N LEU A 472 -70.65 -97.21 -25.15
CA LEU A 472 -71.67 -97.73 -24.21
C LEU A 472 -72.08 -96.86 -23.00
N ASN A 473 -73.26 -96.24 -23.19
CA ASN A 473 -74.34 -95.90 -22.26
C ASN A 473 -74.46 -94.50 -21.63
N PRO A 474 -75.68 -93.91 -21.62
CA PRO A 474 -75.91 -92.48 -21.46
C PRO A 474 -76.43 -92.09 -20.06
N HIS A 475 -76.13 -90.85 -19.67
CA HIS A 475 -76.77 -90.03 -18.62
C HIS A 475 -76.88 -90.60 -17.20
N ALA A 476 -75.99 -90.16 -16.32
CA ALA A 476 -76.14 -90.19 -14.87
C ALA A 476 -76.11 -88.77 -14.30
N ILE A 477 -77.26 -88.37 -13.73
CA ILE A 477 -77.50 -87.46 -12.60
C ILE A 477 -76.31 -86.59 -12.15
N ASP A 478 -76.45 -85.27 -12.30
CA ASP A 478 -75.48 -84.25 -11.87
C ASP A 478 -75.31 -84.25 -10.33
N PRO A 479 -74.13 -84.62 -9.80
CA PRO A 479 -73.89 -84.73 -8.36
C PRO A 479 -73.92 -83.39 -7.60
N SER A 480 -74.01 -82.25 -8.29
CA SER A 480 -73.85 -80.93 -7.68
C SER A 480 -75.16 -80.26 -7.20
N LYS A 481 -76.33 -80.89 -7.39
CA LYS A 481 -77.64 -80.34 -6.99
C LYS A 481 -78.26 -81.10 -5.82
N THR A 482 -78.56 -80.40 -4.71
CA THR A 482 -79.17 -80.98 -3.50
C THR A 482 -80.28 -80.10 -2.93
N ALA A 483 -81.36 -80.70 -2.41
CA ALA A 483 -82.42 -80.02 -1.66
C ALA A 483 -82.48 -80.56 -0.21
N GLU A 484 -82.69 -79.70 0.79
CA GLU A 484 -82.72 -80.07 2.22
C GLU A 484 -84.15 -80.14 2.76
N PHE A 485 -84.48 -81.22 3.51
CA PHE A 485 -85.74 -81.36 4.25
C PHE A 485 -85.48 -81.29 5.77
N PRO A 486 -86.30 -80.56 6.55
CA PRO A 486 -86.05 -80.34 7.99
C PRO A 486 -86.12 -81.61 8.86
N ASP A 487 -86.85 -82.64 8.42
CA ASP A 487 -87.12 -83.88 9.15
C ASP A 487 -86.12 -85.02 8.84
N VAL A 488 -85.15 -84.80 7.96
CA VAL A 488 -84.07 -85.77 7.66
C VAL A 488 -82.71 -85.14 8.00
N PRO A 489 -82.15 -85.41 9.19
CA PRO A 489 -80.86 -84.84 9.61
C PRO A 489 -79.70 -85.33 8.73
N ARG A 490 -78.64 -84.52 8.61
CA ARG A 490 -77.42 -84.83 7.83
C ARG A 490 -76.74 -86.16 8.19
N ASN A 491 -76.97 -86.69 9.39
CA ASN A 491 -76.39 -87.96 9.85
C ASN A 491 -77.24 -89.20 9.51
N HIS A 492 -78.43 -89.02 8.92
CA HIS A 492 -79.30 -90.13 8.54
C HIS A 492 -78.72 -90.84 7.31
N TRP A 493 -78.70 -92.17 7.31
CA TRP A 493 -78.06 -92.98 6.25
C TRP A 493 -78.63 -92.69 4.84
N ALA A 494 -79.91 -92.32 4.75
CA ALA A 494 -80.57 -91.99 3.49
C ALA A 494 -80.45 -90.50 3.09
N TYR A 495 -79.84 -89.65 3.91
CA TYR A 495 -79.80 -88.20 3.70
C TYR A 495 -79.17 -87.82 2.35
N GLN A 496 -78.02 -88.42 2.00
CA GLN A 496 -77.35 -88.13 0.73
C GLN A 496 -78.18 -88.57 -0.49
N TYR A 497 -78.90 -89.69 -0.40
CA TYR A 497 -79.70 -90.19 -1.52
C TYR A 497 -81.00 -89.39 -1.71
N ILE A 498 -81.69 -89.04 -0.62
CA ILE A 498 -82.93 -88.24 -0.67
C ILE A 498 -82.63 -86.81 -1.13
N SER A 499 -81.56 -86.20 -0.62
CA SER A 499 -81.16 -84.84 -1.00
C SER A 499 -80.75 -84.73 -2.47
N GLN A 500 -80.10 -85.76 -3.04
CA GLN A 500 -79.77 -85.83 -4.47
C GLN A 500 -80.99 -86.07 -5.36
N LEU A 501 -81.90 -86.97 -4.96
CA LEU A 501 -83.12 -87.25 -5.75
C LEU A 501 -84.11 -86.07 -5.73
N ALA A 502 -84.21 -85.35 -4.61
CA ALA A 502 -85.00 -84.13 -4.52
C ALA A 502 -84.33 -82.94 -5.23
N GLY A 503 -83.00 -82.80 -5.11
CA GLY A 503 -82.22 -81.79 -5.81
C GLY A 503 -82.29 -81.91 -7.34
N ASN A 504 -82.48 -83.14 -7.84
CA ASN A 504 -82.70 -83.43 -9.25
C ASN A 504 -84.18 -83.51 -9.65
N GLY A 505 -85.10 -83.09 -8.77
CA GLY A 505 -86.54 -82.95 -9.07
C GLY A 505 -87.31 -84.25 -9.24
N ILE A 506 -86.72 -85.40 -8.89
CA ILE A 506 -87.34 -86.74 -9.00
C ILE A 506 -88.26 -86.99 -7.80
N LEU A 507 -87.87 -86.50 -6.62
CA LEU A 507 -88.63 -86.61 -5.38
C LEU A 507 -89.12 -85.24 -4.92
N VAL A 508 -90.38 -85.12 -4.50
CA VAL A 508 -90.93 -83.89 -3.90
C VAL A 508 -91.60 -84.27 -2.59
N GLY A 509 -91.24 -83.57 -1.51
CA GLY A 509 -91.82 -83.79 -0.18
C GLY A 509 -93.28 -83.36 -0.09
N TYR A 510 -93.86 -83.51 1.10
CA TYR A 510 -95.23 -83.08 1.35
C TYR A 510 -95.35 -81.54 1.34
N PRO A 511 -96.55 -80.98 1.12
CA PRO A 511 -96.76 -79.52 1.07
C PRO A 511 -96.34 -78.75 2.34
N ASP A 512 -96.21 -79.46 3.48
CA ASP A 512 -95.70 -78.93 4.75
C ASP A 512 -94.16 -78.84 4.82
N GLY A 513 -93.47 -79.23 3.74
CA GLY A 513 -92.02 -79.14 3.59
C GLY A 513 -91.25 -80.33 4.19
N THR A 514 -91.93 -81.37 4.66
CA THR A 514 -91.31 -82.56 5.27
C THR A 514 -91.31 -83.76 4.32
N PHE A 515 -90.38 -84.72 4.53
CA PHE A 515 -90.29 -85.95 3.75
C PHE A 515 -91.14 -87.09 4.30
N LYS A 516 -91.27 -87.21 5.64
CA LYS A 516 -92.02 -88.26 6.38
C LYS A 516 -91.56 -89.70 6.05
N GLY A 517 -90.25 -89.94 6.12
CA GLY A 517 -89.61 -91.17 5.62
C GLY A 517 -90.04 -92.52 6.23
N ASP A 518 -90.69 -92.54 7.39
CA ASP A 518 -91.20 -93.77 8.03
C ASP A 518 -92.64 -94.13 7.62
N ALA A 519 -93.32 -93.27 6.85
CA ALA A 519 -94.66 -93.53 6.35
C ALA A 519 -94.64 -94.47 5.11
N THR A 520 -95.54 -95.44 5.07
CA THR A 520 -95.66 -96.36 3.94
C THR A 520 -96.13 -95.64 2.67
N MET A 521 -95.31 -95.65 1.62
CA MET A 521 -95.59 -94.99 0.33
C MET A 521 -96.63 -95.74 -0.50
N THR A 522 -97.52 -95.00 -1.16
CA THR A 522 -98.55 -95.56 -2.05
C THR A 522 -98.00 -95.84 -3.45
N ARG A 523 -98.63 -96.78 -4.18
CA ARG A 523 -98.22 -97.17 -5.56
C ARG A 523 -98.22 -95.99 -6.54
N TYR A 524 -99.13 -95.02 -6.39
CA TYR A 524 -99.21 -93.84 -7.26
C TYR A 524 -98.08 -92.83 -7.01
N GLU A 525 -97.63 -92.67 -5.76
CA GLU A 525 -96.51 -91.80 -5.41
C GLU A 525 -95.20 -92.35 -6.01
N PHE A 526 -95.01 -93.66 -5.91
CA PHE A 526 -93.87 -94.33 -6.55
C PHE A 526 -93.91 -94.21 -8.08
N ALA A 527 -95.08 -94.41 -8.71
CA ALA A 527 -95.25 -94.24 -10.15
C ALA A 527 -94.95 -92.79 -10.61
N THR A 528 -95.30 -91.79 -9.79
CA THR A 528 -95.00 -90.38 -10.08
C THR A 528 -93.50 -90.09 -9.98
N MET A 529 -92.80 -90.69 -9.01
CA MET A 529 -91.34 -90.61 -8.93
C MET A 529 -90.67 -91.28 -10.12
N LEU A 530 -91.18 -92.45 -10.55
CA LEU A 530 -90.71 -93.17 -11.74
C LEU A 530 -90.90 -92.33 -13.01
N TYR A 531 -92.05 -91.68 -13.14
CA TYR A 531 -92.36 -90.78 -14.25
C TYR A 531 -91.40 -89.58 -14.31
N ARG A 532 -91.10 -88.95 -13.17
CA ARG A 532 -90.17 -87.82 -13.09
C ARG A 532 -88.72 -88.25 -13.36
N ALA A 533 -88.32 -89.42 -12.89
CA ALA A 533 -87.03 -90.01 -13.23
C ALA A 533 -86.90 -90.21 -14.75
N LEU A 534 -87.95 -90.71 -15.41
CA LEU A 534 -87.99 -90.86 -16.87
C LEU A 534 -87.96 -89.52 -17.62
N GLN A 535 -88.67 -88.50 -17.15
CA GLN A 535 -88.59 -87.15 -17.72
C GLN A 535 -87.20 -86.53 -17.55
N ASN A 536 -86.53 -86.78 -16.42
CA ASN A 536 -85.19 -86.28 -16.14
C ASN A 536 -84.07 -87.16 -16.72
N GLY A 537 -84.40 -88.02 -17.69
CA GLY A 537 -83.42 -88.73 -18.51
C GLY A 537 -82.77 -89.94 -17.84
N ALA A 538 -83.39 -90.50 -16.80
CA ALA A 538 -82.89 -91.72 -16.18
C ALA A 538 -82.85 -92.87 -17.21
N PRO A 539 -81.73 -93.60 -17.31
CA PRO A 539 -81.57 -94.65 -18.30
C PRO A 539 -82.57 -95.79 -18.06
N ILE A 540 -83.22 -96.26 -19.13
CA ILE A 540 -84.13 -97.40 -19.07
C ILE A 540 -83.30 -98.68 -19.09
N ASP A 541 -82.95 -99.17 -17.90
CA ASP A 541 -82.34 -100.49 -17.73
C ASP A 541 -83.42 -101.59 -17.61
N ASP A 542 -82.99 -102.86 -17.54
CA ASP A 542 -83.91 -104.01 -17.48
C ASP A 542 -84.78 -104.05 -16.21
N ASN A 543 -84.41 -103.31 -15.16
CA ASN A 543 -85.22 -103.17 -13.94
C ASN A 543 -86.24 -102.04 -14.08
N MET A 544 -85.84 -100.92 -14.70
CA MET A 544 -86.70 -99.77 -15.01
C MET A 544 -87.78 -100.15 -16.03
N ARG A 545 -87.44 -101.00 -17.01
CA ARG A 545 -88.41 -101.54 -17.97
C ARG A 545 -89.45 -102.43 -17.29
N ARG A 546 -89.04 -103.29 -16.35
CA ARG A 546 -89.97 -104.08 -15.53
C ARG A 546 -90.87 -103.19 -14.67
N ALA A 547 -90.32 -102.13 -14.08
CA ALA A 547 -91.13 -101.16 -13.31
C ALA A 547 -92.11 -100.37 -14.21
N MET A 548 -91.72 -99.98 -15.43
CA MET A 548 -92.63 -99.33 -16.39
C MET A 548 -93.77 -100.24 -16.85
N ASP A 549 -93.50 -101.54 -17.02
CA ASP A 549 -94.53 -102.53 -17.36
C ASP A 549 -95.48 -102.80 -16.18
N GLU A 550 -94.96 -102.83 -14.94
CA GLU A 550 -95.75 -103.08 -13.72
C GLU A 550 -96.61 -101.88 -13.28
N PHE A 551 -96.17 -100.65 -13.56
CA PHE A 551 -96.88 -99.39 -13.26
C PHE A 551 -97.45 -98.69 -14.52
N GLY A 552 -97.60 -99.45 -15.62
CA GLY A 552 -98.09 -98.97 -16.90
C GLY A 552 -99.45 -98.25 -16.87
N PRO A 553 -100.47 -98.74 -16.13
CA PRO A 553 -101.77 -98.08 -16.03
C PRO A 553 -101.70 -96.67 -15.44
N GLU A 554 -100.79 -96.42 -14.50
CA GLU A 554 -100.66 -95.16 -13.77
C GLU A 554 -99.87 -94.08 -14.54
N LEU A 555 -98.94 -94.47 -15.41
CA LEU A 555 -98.05 -93.55 -16.14
C LEU A 555 -98.72 -92.81 -17.33
N GLN A 556 -99.81 -93.35 -17.90
CA GLN A 556 -100.51 -92.71 -19.03
C GLN A 556 -101.27 -91.43 -18.64
N ASN A 557 -101.66 -91.27 -17.37
CA ASN A 557 -102.48 -90.15 -16.93
C ASN A 557 -101.69 -88.82 -16.71
N ILE A 558 -100.35 -88.79 -16.83
CA ILE A 558 -99.48 -87.68 -16.35
C ILE A 558 -98.90 -86.77 -17.49
N ARG A 559 -99.10 -87.06 -18.79
CA ARG A 559 -98.28 -86.49 -19.91
C ARG A 559 -98.69 -85.16 -20.60
N LEU A 560 -99.66 -84.39 -20.12
CA LEU A 560 -100.15 -83.17 -20.82
C LEU A 560 -100.05 -81.91 -19.92
N ASN A 561 -99.08 -80.98 -20.16
CA ASN A 561 -99.17 -79.48 -20.04
C ASN A 561 -97.81 -78.70 -19.85
N HIS A 562 -97.48 -77.82 -20.83
CA HIS A 562 -96.89 -76.41 -20.80
C HIS A 562 -95.50 -76.06 -20.14
N PHE A 563 -94.74 -74.94 -20.33
CA PHE A 563 -94.92 -73.45 -20.52
C PHE A 563 -93.60 -72.72 -21.03
N ARG A 564 -93.61 -71.42 -21.47
CA ARG A 564 -92.42 -70.51 -21.70
C ARG A 564 -92.55 -69.13 -20.98
N ILE A 565 -91.45 -68.38 -20.81
CA ILE A 565 -91.36 -67.07 -20.12
C ILE A 565 -90.80 -65.99 -21.06
N ASP A 566 -91.50 -64.85 -21.20
CA ASP A 566 -91.12 -63.66 -22.01
C ASP A 566 -90.72 -62.47 -21.13
N ARG A 567 -89.74 -61.68 -21.57
CA ARG A 567 -89.23 -60.48 -20.86
C ARG A 567 -90.19 -59.29 -21.00
N ILE A 568 -90.56 -58.67 -19.88
CA ILE A 568 -91.52 -57.56 -19.86
C ILE A 568 -90.87 -56.19 -19.62
N ALA A 569 -89.70 -56.12 -19.00
CA ALA A 569 -88.94 -54.88 -18.91
C ALA A 569 -87.45 -55.13 -18.60
N GLY A 570 -86.56 -54.30 -19.17
CA GLY A 570 -85.11 -54.25 -18.93
C GLY A 570 -84.24 -54.42 -20.19
N ALA A 571 -83.30 -53.49 -20.41
CA ALA A 571 -82.28 -53.54 -21.47
C ALA A 571 -81.05 -54.38 -21.03
N ASP A 572 -80.28 -54.89 -21.99
CA ASP A 572 -79.40 -56.07 -21.88
C ASP A 572 -78.09 -55.94 -21.05
N ASN A 573 -78.03 -55.07 -20.04
CA ASN A 573 -76.95 -55.07 -19.03
C ASN A 573 -77.41 -54.55 -17.65
N ASP A 574 -78.71 -54.60 -17.34
CA ASP A 574 -79.24 -54.24 -16.01
C ASP A 574 -79.49 -55.47 -15.12
N ARG A 575 -79.27 -55.31 -13.80
CA ARG A 575 -79.41 -56.34 -12.77
C ARG A 575 -80.85 -56.53 -12.26
N HIS A 576 -81.83 -55.79 -12.79
CA HIS A 576 -83.24 -55.81 -12.35
C HIS A 576 -84.25 -56.07 -13.49
N LYS A 577 -84.01 -57.08 -14.32
CA LYS A 577 -84.98 -57.52 -15.35
C LYS A 577 -86.19 -58.24 -14.72
N THR A 578 -87.38 -58.00 -15.29
CA THR A 578 -88.65 -58.64 -14.89
C THR A 578 -89.25 -59.37 -16.09
N GLU A 579 -89.52 -60.67 -15.94
CA GLU A 579 -90.03 -61.58 -16.98
C GLU A 579 -91.41 -62.16 -16.55
N ARG A 580 -92.38 -62.34 -17.48
CA ARG A 580 -93.68 -63.01 -17.24
C ARG A 580 -93.78 -64.30 -18.03
N VAL A 581 -94.30 -65.34 -17.39
CA VAL A 581 -94.65 -66.63 -18.01
C VAL A 581 -95.96 -66.51 -18.80
N ARG A 582 -95.95 -66.89 -20.09
CA ARG A 582 -97.17 -67.22 -20.87
C ARG A 582 -96.86 -68.29 -21.91
N VAL A 583 -97.87 -69.07 -22.26
CA VAL A 583 -97.79 -70.23 -23.15
C VAL A 583 -98.15 -69.79 -24.57
N ASN A 584 -97.39 -70.20 -25.58
CA ASN A 584 -97.91 -70.94 -26.76
C ASN A 584 -96.98 -70.91 -27.98
N ASN A 585 -97.06 -72.03 -28.71
CA ASN A 585 -96.71 -72.37 -30.10
C ASN A 585 -95.85 -71.41 -30.96
N GLU A 586 -94.73 -71.99 -31.40
CA GLU A 586 -94.19 -71.91 -32.78
C GLU A 586 -93.21 -70.78 -33.18
N PRO A 587 -92.35 -71.04 -34.21
CA PRO A 587 -90.91 -70.70 -34.16
C PRO A 587 -90.45 -69.68 -35.23
N GLU A 588 -89.12 -69.48 -35.27
CA GLU A 588 -88.29 -69.20 -36.46
C GLU A 588 -87.88 -67.75 -36.88
N ASN A 589 -86.61 -67.67 -37.33
CA ASN A 589 -86.02 -66.74 -38.32
C ASN A 589 -85.67 -65.30 -37.85
N GLN A 590 -84.57 -64.63 -38.25
CA GLN A 590 -83.45 -64.88 -39.17
C GLN A 590 -82.37 -63.78 -39.02
N ARG A 591 -81.13 -64.18 -39.29
CA ARG A 591 -79.93 -63.55 -39.90
C ARG A 591 -79.60 -62.03 -39.92
N ASP A 592 -78.27 -61.87 -39.80
CA ASP A 592 -77.22 -60.97 -40.33
C ASP A 592 -77.38 -60.28 -41.72
N VAL A 593 -76.42 -59.38 -42.00
CA VAL A 593 -75.93 -58.83 -43.29
C VAL A 593 -76.26 -57.33 -43.57
N TYR A 594 -75.38 -56.47 -43.02
CA TYR A 594 -75.02 -55.08 -43.40
C TYR A 594 -76.13 -54.11 -43.87
N GLY A 595 -76.47 -53.12 -43.03
CA GLY A 595 -76.78 -51.79 -43.57
C GLY A 595 -77.77 -50.92 -42.80
N SER A 596 -77.23 -50.08 -41.93
CA SER A 596 -77.75 -48.78 -41.52
C SER A 596 -78.90 -48.70 -40.51
N ARG A 597 -78.51 -48.02 -39.43
CA ARG A 597 -79.27 -47.19 -38.49
C ARG A 597 -80.32 -47.83 -37.61
N ILE A 598 -79.98 -47.93 -36.33
CA ILE A 598 -80.02 -46.91 -35.25
C ILE A 598 -81.42 -46.97 -34.63
N TYR A 599 -81.40 -46.95 -33.29
CA TYR A 599 -82.51 -46.71 -32.37
C TYR A 599 -83.22 -48.02 -32.03
N GLN A 600 -83.28 -48.45 -30.77
CA GLN A 600 -83.30 -47.72 -29.50
C GLN A 600 -82.67 -48.56 -28.40
#